data_AF-A0A1Y4DBQ3-F1
#
_entry.id   AF-A0A1Y4DBQ3-F1
#
_cell.length_a   1.000
_cell.length_b   1.000
_cell.length_c   1.000
_cell.angle_alpha   90.00
_cell.angle_beta   90.00
_cell.angle_gamma   90.00
#
_symmetry.space_group_name_H-M   'P 1'
#
loop_
_entity.id
_entity.type
_entity.pdbx_description
1 polymer ?
#
loop_
_entity_poly.entity_id
_entity_poly.type
_entity_poly.pdbx_seq_one_letter_code
_entity_poly.pdbx_strand_id
1 'polypeptide(L)'
;MKNMETEFKWDANVPRAFARMRRAVEQAAGQASPRGAVQLAICDVYLDTPDSAFEKQQIAFRVRCCAGQWQATFKTRTEVKNGKAVRREETLELPGVKNLKEALSFLNQKKRWKNLPLQQLRPLFKLTNRRTVQLLSFPSLEAELAFDQCTLYVAGRKVQMKEIELELKKGKASALETLARQLTQQSGLSYMRVSKVKTACGLLKLWGEK
;
A
#
# COMPACT_ATOMS: atom_id res chain seq x y z
N MET A 1 5.81 8.87 20.05
CA MET A 1 4.43 8.75 19.49
C MET A 1 4.51 7.82 18.30
N LYS A 2 3.62 6.81 18.21
CA LYS A 2 3.65 5.79 17.14
C LYS A 2 3.46 6.44 15.77
N ASN A 3 4.20 5.96 14.77
CA ASN A 3 3.97 6.30 13.35
C ASN A 3 2.60 5.76 12.93
N MET A 4 1.55 6.55 13.17
CA MET A 4 0.23 6.30 12.60
C MET A 4 0.27 6.88 11.18
N GLU A 5 0.48 6.01 10.19
CA GLU A 5 0.31 6.38 8.78
C GLU A 5 -1.09 7.00 8.62
N THR A 6 -1.13 8.28 8.24
CA THR A 6 -2.37 9.00 7.95
C THR A 6 -2.43 9.21 6.46
N GLU A 7 -3.38 8.57 5.79
CA GLU A 7 -3.51 8.59 4.33
C GLU A 7 -4.98 8.72 3.90
N PHE A 8 -5.19 9.35 2.74
CA PHE A 8 -6.46 9.39 2.02
C PHE A 8 -6.31 8.70 0.67
N LYS A 9 -7.34 7.96 0.23
CA LYS A 9 -7.32 7.24 -1.06
C LYS A 9 -8.54 7.56 -1.88
N TRP A 10 -8.37 7.75 -3.18
CA TRP A 10 -9.46 7.96 -4.14
C TRP A 10 -9.50 6.83 -5.16
N ASP A 11 -10.72 6.46 -5.55
CA ASP A 11 -10.94 5.64 -6.74
C ASP A 11 -10.58 6.45 -7.99
N ALA A 12 -9.71 5.92 -8.84
CA ALA A 12 -9.26 6.57 -10.06
C ALA A 12 -9.51 5.73 -11.32
N ASN A 13 -10.45 4.79 -11.25
CA ASN A 13 -10.84 3.93 -12.39
C ASN A 13 -11.65 4.69 -13.45
N VAL A 14 -12.22 5.85 -13.10
CA VAL A 14 -12.95 6.72 -14.03
C VAL A 14 -12.01 7.43 -15.03
N PRO A 15 -12.49 7.79 -16.23
CA PRO A 15 -11.68 8.50 -17.22
C PRO A 15 -11.04 9.77 -16.67
N ARG A 16 -9.80 10.04 -17.06
CA ARG A 16 -9.02 11.24 -16.72
C ARG A 16 -8.88 11.51 -15.21
N ALA A 17 -9.12 10.54 -14.31
CA ALA A 17 -9.03 10.73 -12.87
C ALA A 17 -7.69 11.33 -12.41
N PHE A 18 -6.57 10.82 -12.93
CA PHE A 18 -5.24 11.36 -12.60
C PHE A 18 -5.07 12.81 -13.06
N ALA A 19 -5.56 13.17 -14.25
CA ALA A 19 -5.49 14.55 -14.76
C ALA A 19 -6.37 15.49 -13.92
N ARG A 20 -7.58 15.04 -13.54
CA ARG A 20 -8.48 15.77 -12.64
C ARG A 20 -7.83 16.05 -11.28
N MET A 21 -7.16 15.05 -10.70
CA MET A 21 -6.45 15.23 -9.45
C MET A 21 -5.23 16.14 -9.59
N ARG A 22 -4.42 16.02 -10.66
CA ARG A 22 -3.31 16.96 -10.91
C ARG A 22 -3.81 18.41 -10.98
N ARG A 23 -4.88 18.65 -11.73
CA ARG A 23 -5.51 19.98 -11.80
C ARG A 23 -6.03 20.46 -10.45
N ALA A 24 -6.65 19.58 -9.66
CA ALA A 24 -7.08 19.91 -8.31
C ALA A 24 -5.88 20.29 -7.42
N VAL A 25 -4.78 19.55 -7.51
CA VAL A 25 -3.55 19.87 -6.79
C VAL A 25 -2.98 21.20 -7.25
N GLU A 26 -2.93 21.49 -8.54
CA GLU A 26 -2.48 22.78 -9.08
C GLU A 26 -3.35 23.95 -8.58
N GLN A 27 -4.67 23.76 -8.48
CA GLN A 27 -5.60 24.76 -7.95
C GLN A 27 -5.50 24.93 -6.44
N ALA A 28 -5.32 23.83 -5.70
CA ALA A 28 -5.11 23.85 -4.25
C ALA A 28 -3.70 24.33 -3.87
N ALA A 29 -2.74 24.16 -4.78
CA ALA A 29 -1.34 24.41 -4.52
C ALA A 29 -1.10 25.87 -4.20
N GLY A 30 -1.53 26.83 -5.02
CA GLY A 30 -1.03 28.20 -4.86
C GLY A 30 0.51 28.20 -4.70
N GLN A 31 0.99 28.40 -3.45
CA GLN A 31 2.39 28.29 -3.01
C GLN A 31 3.00 26.87 -2.92
N ALA A 32 2.25 25.79 -3.09
CA ALA A 32 2.79 24.44 -3.04
C ALA A 32 3.52 24.10 -4.34
N SER A 33 4.81 23.81 -4.25
CA SER A 33 5.59 23.38 -5.41
C SER A 33 5.67 21.85 -5.41
N PRO A 34 5.01 21.13 -6.36
CA PRO A 34 5.26 19.70 -6.50
C PRO A 34 6.73 19.50 -6.85
N ARG A 35 7.43 18.71 -6.03
CA ARG A 35 8.87 18.43 -6.22
C ARG A 35 9.08 17.00 -6.68
N GLY A 36 9.93 16.85 -7.69
CA GLY A 36 10.55 15.59 -8.08
C GLY A 36 9.56 14.44 -8.26
N ALA A 37 8.89 14.38 -9.42
CA ALA A 37 8.08 13.21 -9.74
C ALA A 37 8.97 11.99 -9.98
N VAL A 38 8.81 10.95 -9.17
CA VAL A 38 9.55 9.69 -9.33
C VAL A 38 8.58 8.59 -9.71
N GLN A 39 8.97 7.77 -10.69
CA GLN A 39 8.23 6.57 -11.04
C GLN A 39 8.89 5.34 -10.42
N LEU A 40 8.08 4.53 -9.74
CA LEU A 40 8.49 3.30 -9.08
C LEU A 40 7.77 2.12 -9.71
N ALA A 41 8.53 1.06 -9.99
CA ALA A 41 7.99 -0.24 -10.33
C ALA A 41 7.99 -1.10 -9.05
N ILE A 42 6.78 -1.43 -8.58
CA ILE A 42 6.58 -2.17 -7.34
C ILE A 42 5.90 -3.50 -7.67
N CYS A 43 6.40 -4.58 -7.09
CA CYS A 43 5.81 -5.91 -7.14
C CYS A 43 5.64 -6.43 -5.71
N ASP A 44 4.40 -6.58 -5.27
CA ASP A 44 4.04 -7.23 -4.01
C ASP A 44 3.57 -8.66 -4.28
N VAL A 45 4.03 -9.60 -3.47
CA VAL A 45 3.45 -10.94 -3.36
C VAL A 45 2.95 -11.10 -1.95
N TYR A 46 1.66 -11.36 -1.79
CA TYR A 46 1.04 -11.64 -0.50
C TYR A 46 1.10 -13.13 -0.24
N LEU A 47 1.49 -13.51 0.96
CA LEU A 47 1.72 -14.90 1.34
C LEU A 47 1.00 -15.25 2.62
N ASP A 48 0.63 -16.52 2.73
CA ASP A 48 0.12 -17.15 3.94
C ASP A 48 0.51 -18.63 3.91
N THR A 49 0.19 -19.37 4.97
CA THR A 49 0.37 -20.82 5.05
C THR A 49 -0.79 -21.56 4.38
N PRO A 50 -0.66 -22.87 4.08
CA PRO A 50 -1.75 -23.68 3.56
C PRO A 50 -3.02 -23.62 4.41
N ASP A 51 -2.87 -23.58 5.74
CA ASP A 51 -3.95 -23.53 6.72
C ASP A 51 -4.38 -22.09 7.10
N SER A 52 -3.90 -21.08 6.38
CA SER A 52 -4.24 -19.66 6.58
C SER A 52 -3.94 -19.14 8.00
N ALA A 53 -2.78 -19.51 8.55
CA ALA A 53 -2.38 -19.14 9.90
C ALA A 53 -2.26 -17.62 10.08
N PHE A 54 -1.81 -16.88 9.06
CA PHE A 54 -1.70 -15.43 9.14
C PHE A 54 -3.06 -14.74 9.06
N GLU A 55 -3.94 -15.15 8.14
CA GLU A 55 -5.31 -14.65 8.09
C GLU A 55 -6.02 -14.86 9.44
N LYS A 56 -5.90 -16.05 10.04
CA LYS A 56 -6.46 -16.38 11.38
C LYS A 56 -5.92 -15.47 12.49
N GLN A 57 -4.65 -15.07 12.39
CA GLN A 57 -4.01 -14.12 13.31
C GLN A 57 -4.20 -12.65 12.88
N GLN A 58 -5.00 -12.38 11.85
CA GLN A 58 -5.22 -11.05 11.28
C GLN A 58 -3.92 -10.35 10.84
N ILE A 59 -2.98 -11.13 10.30
CA ILE A 59 -1.70 -10.70 9.77
C ILE A 59 -1.78 -10.67 8.25
N ALA A 60 -1.41 -9.54 7.66
CA ALA A 60 -1.10 -9.44 6.24
C ALA A 60 0.42 -9.52 6.06
N PHE A 61 0.92 -10.59 5.46
CA PHE A 61 2.33 -10.77 5.13
C PHE A 61 2.57 -10.55 3.64
N ARG A 62 3.60 -9.77 3.30
CA ARG A 62 4.01 -9.54 1.92
C ARG A 62 5.52 -9.60 1.76
N VAL A 63 5.95 -10.03 0.58
CA VAL A 63 7.28 -9.76 0.05
C VAL A 63 7.13 -8.73 -1.08
N ARG A 64 7.85 -7.62 -0.97
CA ARG A 64 7.85 -6.52 -1.93
C ARG A 64 9.20 -6.44 -2.62
N CYS A 65 9.17 -6.28 -3.94
CA CYS A 65 10.29 -5.78 -4.73
C CYS A 65 9.93 -4.36 -5.20
N CYS A 66 10.76 -3.37 -4.88
CA CYS A 66 10.63 -2.00 -5.35
C CYS A 66 11.95 -1.59 -6.00
N ALA A 67 11.94 -1.31 -7.30
CA ALA A 67 13.14 -0.94 -8.05
C ALA A 67 14.37 -1.86 -7.78
N GLY A 68 14.12 -3.18 -7.69
CA GLY A 68 15.16 -4.19 -7.45
C GLY A 68 15.53 -4.41 -5.97
N GLN A 69 15.05 -3.58 -5.05
CA GLN A 69 15.23 -3.78 -3.60
C GLN A 69 14.11 -4.67 -3.05
N TRP A 70 14.48 -5.67 -2.27
CA TRP A 70 13.55 -6.65 -1.72
C TRP A 70 13.38 -6.46 -0.22
N GLN A 71 12.14 -6.50 0.24
CA GLN A 71 11.79 -6.45 1.65
C GLN A 71 10.61 -7.39 1.95
N ALA A 72 10.56 -7.93 3.15
CA ALA A 72 9.38 -8.57 3.69
C ALA A 72 8.72 -7.63 4.70
N THR A 73 7.40 -7.58 4.73
CA THR A 73 6.65 -6.82 5.73
C THR A 73 5.49 -7.66 6.23
N PHE A 74 5.27 -7.68 7.54
CA PHE A 74 3.99 -8.10 8.08
C PHE A 74 3.30 -6.94 8.77
N LYS A 75 1.97 -6.87 8.63
CA LYS A 75 1.11 -5.90 9.31
C LYS A 75 0.03 -6.65 10.07
N THR A 76 -0.10 -6.43 11.38
CA THR A 76 -1.28 -6.89 12.12
C THR A 76 -2.45 -5.93 11.86
N ARG A 77 -3.68 -6.39 12.05
CA ARG A 77 -4.81 -5.46 12.22
C ARG A 77 -4.62 -4.62 13.49
N THR A 78 -5.31 -3.48 13.51
CA THR A 78 -5.37 -2.60 14.66
C THR A 78 -6.16 -3.28 15.78
N GLU A 79 -5.49 -3.65 16.87
CA GLU A 79 -6.11 -4.11 18.11
C GLU A 79 -6.27 -2.94 19.08
N VAL A 80 -7.39 -2.81 19.79
CA VAL A 80 -7.51 -1.82 20.87
C VAL A 80 -7.06 -2.49 22.18
N LYS A 81 -5.93 -2.05 22.75
CA LYS A 81 -5.45 -2.48 24.07
C LYS A 81 -5.44 -1.31 25.03
N ASN A 82 -6.16 -1.41 26.14
CA ASN A 82 -6.28 -0.37 27.17
C ASN A 82 -6.70 1.00 26.58
N GLY A 83 -7.70 1.01 25.70
CA GLY A 83 -8.18 2.21 25.00
C GLY A 83 -7.23 2.72 23.89
N LYS A 84 -6.11 2.05 23.61
CA LYS A 84 -5.15 2.45 22.57
C LYS A 84 -5.21 1.51 21.38
N ALA A 85 -5.41 2.07 20.19
CA ALA A 85 -5.19 1.37 18.94
C ALA A 85 -3.70 0.98 18.78
N VAL A 86 -3.43 -0.32 18.67
CA VAL A 86 -2.12 -0.91 18.48
C VAL A 86 -2.13 -1.68 17.16
N ARG A 87 -1.38 -1.15 16.19
CA ARG A 87 -1.02 -1.84 14.96
C ARG A 87 0.47 -2.14 15.01
N ARG A 88 0.86 -3.39 14.76
CA ARG A 88 2.27 -3.75 14.60
C ARG A 88 2.55 -3.88 13.11
N GLU A 89 3.57 -3.17 12.66
CA GLU A 89 4.13 -3.29 11.33
C GLU A 89 5.63 -3.43 11.49
N GLU A 90 6.20 -4.49 10.91
CA GLU A 90 7.64 -4.66 10.84
C GLU A 90 8.04 -5.01 9.43
N THR A 91 9.11 -4.34 8.99
CA THR A 91 9.74 -4.56 7.69
C THR A 91 11.15 -5.10 7.91
N LEU A 92 11.53 -6.08 7.11
CA LEU A 92 12.87 -6.66 7.05
C LEU A 92 13.38 -6.53 5.62
N GLU A 93 14.50 -5.81 5.46
CA GLU A 93 15.23 -5.76 4.20
C GLU A 93 15.86 -7.12 3.87
N LEU A 94 15.86 -7.48 2.59
CA LEU A 94 16.34 -8.75 2.07
C LEU A 94 17.49 -8.50 1.08
N PRO A 95 18.68 -8.08 1.57
CA PRO A 95 19.81 -7.76 0.70
C PRO A 95 20.29 -8.99 -0.08
N GLY A 96 20.70 -8.77 -1.33
CA GLY A 96 21.23 -9.82 -2.21
C GLY A 96 20.20 -10.74 -2.84
N VAL A 97 18.92 -10.62 -2.48
CA VAL A 97 17.81 -11.37 -3.08
C VAL A 97 17.45 -10.81 -4.45
N LYS A 98 17.21 -11.70 -5.43
CA LYS A 98 16.87 -11.33 -6.82
C LYS A 98 15.46 -11.74 -7.23
N ASN A 99 14.86 -12.70 -6.53
CA ASN A 99 13.55 -13.25 -6.84
C ASN A 99 12.83 -13.75 -5.58
N LEU A 100 11.55 -14.10 -5.71
CA LEU A 100 10.73 -14.56 -4.59
C LEU A 100 11.26 -15.84 -3.95
N LYS A 101 11.79 -16.80 -4.72
CA LYS A 101 12.32 -18.05 -4.18
C LYS A 101 13.49 -17.78 -3.23
N GLU A 102 14.42 -16.92 -3.64
CA GLU A 102 15.52 -16.46 -2.78
C GLU A 102 15.01 -15.69 -1.56
N ALA A 103 13.97 -14.85 -1.71
CA ALA A 103 13.36 -14.13 -0.59
C ALA A 103 12.84 -15.10 0.49
N LEU A 104 12.12 -16.15 0.08
CA LEU A 104 11.59 -17.16 1.01
C LEU A 104 12.71 -17.97 1.65
N SER A 105 13.74 -18.34 0.88
CA SER A 105 14.93 -19.00 1.44
C SER A 105 15.63 -18.13 2.48
N PHE A 106 15.79 -16.83 2.21
CA PHE A 106 16.40 -15.89 3.14
C PHE A 106 15.59 -15.79 4.44
N LEU A 107 14.26 -15.65 4.33
CA LEU A 107 13.36 -15.57 5.48
C LEU A 107 13.43 -16.83 6.36
N ASN A 108 13.53 -18.01 5.75
CA ASN A 108 13.64 -19.28 6.48
C ASN A 108 14.95 -19.40 7.28
N GLN A 109 16.04 -18.83 6.76
CA GLN A 109 17.35 -18.88 7.42
C GLN A 109 17.47 -17.84 8.53
N LYS A 110 16.79 -16.69 8.40
CA LYS A 110 16.81 -15.64 9.42
C LYS A 110 15.93 -16.03 10.60
N LYS A 111 16.50 -16.09 11.80
CA LYS A 111 15.78 -16.29 13.08
C LYS A 111 14.95 -15.06 13.52
N ARG A 112 14.46 -14.24 12.58
CA ARG A 112 13.61 -13.07 12.83
C ARG A 112 12.15 -13.51 12.76
N TRP A 113 11.27 -12.89 13.55
CA TRP A 113 9.84 -13.23 13.62
C TRP A 113 9.57 -14.71 13.96
N LYS A 114 10.31 -15.27 14.93
CA LYS A 114 10.27 -16.69 15.33
C LYS A 114 8.86 -17.25 15.64
N ASN A 115 7.92 -16.39 15.97
CA ASN A 115 6.54 -16.79 16.30
C ASN A 115 5.64 -16.89 15.06
N LEU A 116 6.16 -16.58 13.86
CA LEU A 116 5.43 -16.69 12.60
C LEU A 116 5.90 -17.94 11.84
N PRO A 117 4.99 -18.78 11.32
CA PRO A 117 5.32 -19.95 10.48
C PRO A 117 5.84 -19.57 9.08
N LEU A 118 7.04 -18.97 8.98
CA LEU A 118 7.62 -18.51 7.71
C LEU A 118 8.00 -19.65 6.74
N GLN A 119 8.21 -20.86 7.25
CA GLN A 119 8.67 -22.01 6.45
C GLN A 119 7.63 -22.56 5.48
N GLN A 120 6.34 -22.30 5.73
CA GLN A 120 5.23 -22.85 4.94
C GLN A 120 4.58 -21.79 4.06
N LEU A 121 5.23 -20.64 3.87
CA LEU A 121 4.64 -19.56 3.08
C LEU A 121 4.44 -19.96 1.63
N ARG A 122 3.20 -19.79 1.16
CA ARG A 122 2.82 -19.91 -0.25
C ARG A 122 2.26 -18.58 -0.76
N PRO A 123 2.51 -18.23 -2.04
CA PRO A 123 1.87 -17.07 -2.65
C PRO A 123 0.35 -17.23 -2.70
N LEU A 124 -0.38 -16.22 -2.26
CA LEU A 124 -1.83 -16.13 -2.41
C LEU A 124 -2.21 -15.36 -3.67
N PHE A 125 -1.62 -14.18 -3.84
CA PHE A 125 -1.81 -13.33 -5.00
C PHE A 125 -0.62 -12.37 -5.17
N LYS A 126 -0.52 -11.81 -6.36
CA LYS A 126 0.50 -10.83 -6.72
C LYS A 126 -0.16 -9.50 -7.10
N LEU A 127 0.47 -8.39 -6.74
CA LEU A 127 0.09 -7.04 -7.13
C LEU A 127 1.30 -6.36 -7.77
N THR A 128 1.18 -5.90 -9.01
CA THR A 128 2.16 -5.01 -9.61
C THR A 128 1.61 -3.60 -9.65
N ASN A 129 2.43 -2.62 -9.28
CA ASN A 129 2.05 -1.21 -9.29
C ASN A 129 3.12 -0.39 -10.01
N ARG A 130 2.70 0.34 -11.04
CA ARG A 130 3.47 1.46 -11.60
C ARG A 130 3.02 2.72 -10.86
N ARG A 131 3.77 3.09 -9.83
CA ARG A 131 3.48 4.20 -8.93
C ARG A 131 4.24 5.43 -9.38
N THR A 132 3.55 6.55 -9.55
CA THR A 132 4.21 7.86 -9.69
C THR A 132 3.99 8.65 -8.41
N VAL A 133 5.08 9.01 -7.76
CA VAL A 133 5.10 9.74 -6.49
C VAL A 133 5.54 11.17 -6.73
N GLN A 134 4.91 12.12 -6.03
CA GLN A 134 5.37 13.51 -5.95
C GLN A 134 5.22 14.01 -4.51
N LEU A 135 6.19 14.80 -4.04
CA LEU A 135 6.11 15.46 -2.74
C LEU A 135 5.41 16.81 -2.90
N LEU A 136 4.37 17.03 -2.10
CA LEU A 136 3.67 18.30 -1.96
C LEU A 136 4.18 18.98 -0.68
N SER A 137 4.79 20.16 -0.82
CA SER A 137 5.29 20.94 0.30
C SER A 137 4.48 22.22 0.46
N PHE A 138 3.86 22.37 1.62
CA PHE A 138 3.15 23.57 2.09
C PHE A 138 3.84 24.09 3.36
N PRO A 139 3.61 25.35 3.79
CA PRO A 139 4.29 25.93 4.96
C PRO A 139 4.20 25.09 6.26
N SER A 140 3.11 24.35 6.47
CA SER A 140 2.87 23.56 7.69
C SER A 140 2.54 22.09 7.44
N LEU A 141 2.67 21.63 6.20
CA LEU A 141 2.29 20.29 5.76
C LEU A 141 3.23 19.80 4.66
N GLU A 142 3.77 18.60 4.82
CA GLU A 142 4.38 17.84 3.72
C GLU A 142 3.55 16.58 3.52
N ALA A 143 3.12 16.35 2.28
CA ALA A 143 2.34 15.19 1.90
C ALA A 143 2.91 14.54 0.65
N GLU A 144 2.92 13.21 0.62
CA GLU A 144 3.23 12.44 -0.57
C GLU A 144 1.94 12.19 -1.34
N LEU A 145 1.91 12.57 -2.61
CA LEU A 145 0.83 12.24 -3.52
C LEU A 145 1.30 11.17 -4.50
N ALA A 146 0.60 10.04 -4.52
CA ALA A 146 0.91 8.92 -5.39
C ALA A 146 -0.24 8.62 -6.35
N PHE A 147 0.13 8.33 -7.60
CA PHE A 147 -0.76 7.83 -8.63
C PHE A 147 -0.39 6.38 -8.93
N ASP A 148 -1.29 5.47 -8.60
CA ASP A 148 -1.05 4.03 -8.68
C ASP A 148 -1.77 3.42 -9.88
N GLN A 149 -1.01 2.77 -10.76
CA GLN A 149 -1.55 1.92 -11.82
C GLN A 149 -1.28 0.46 -11.46
N CYS A 150 -2.30 -0.19 -10.92
CA CYS A 150 -2.19 -1.51 -10.33
C CYS A 150 -2.74 -2.60 -11.25
N THR A 151 -2.09 -3.77 -11.20
CA THR A 151 -2.63 -5.03 -11.72
C THR A 151 -2.55 -6.09 -10.63
N LEU A 152 -3.72 -6.60 -10.23
CA LEU A 152 -3.87 -7.75 -9.35
C LEU A 152 -3.81 -9.02 -10.20
N TYR A 153 -3.07 -10.01 -9.72
CA TYR A 153 -3.00 -11.36 -10.27
C TYR A 153 -3.46 -12.33 -9.19
N VAL A 154 -4.65 -12.91 -9.39
CA VAL A 154 -5.33 -13.74 -8.40
C VAL A 154 -5.87 -14.97 -9.12
N ALA A 155 -5.53 -16.18 -8.65
CA ALA A 155 -6.01 -17.46 -9.21
C ALA A 155 -5.90 -17.53 -10.76
N GLY A 156 -4.76 -17.13 -11.32
CA GLY A 156 -4.49 -17.13 -12.77
C GLY A 156 -5.18 -16.04 -13.58
N ARG A 157 -6.00 -15.19 -12.95
CA ARG A 157 -6.73 -14.07 -13.59
C ARG A 157 -6.11 -12.74 -13.21
N LYS A 158 -6.40 -11.70 -14.00
CA LYS A 158 -5.92 -10.34 -13.76
C LYS A 158 -7.03 -9.30 -13.65
N VAL A 159 -6.88 -8.34 -12.74
CA VAL A 159 -7.73 -7.15 -12.61
C VAL A 159 -6.86 -5.92 -12.59
N GLN A 160 -7.17 -4.95 -13.46
CA GLN A 160 -6.54 -3.65 -13.43
C GLN A 160 -7.34 -2.70 -12.56
N MET A 161 -6.64 -1.88 -11.78
CA MET A 161 -7.26 -0.80 -11.02
C MET A 161 -6.33 0.39 -10.93
N LYS A 162 -6.91 1.57 -10.78
CA LYS A 162 -6.18 2.81 -10.54
C LYS A 162 -6.64 3.42 -9.24
N GLU A 163 -5.69 3.99 -8.53
CA GLU A 163 -5.99 4.77 -7.33
C GLU A 163 -5.02 5.93 -7.18
N ILE A 164 -5.41 6.84 -6.29
CA ILE A 164 -4.60 7.97 -5.89
C ILE A 164 -4.51 7.91 -4.37
N GLU A 165 -3.30 8.06 -3.83
CA GLU A 165 -3.05 8.10 -2.39
C GLU A 165 -2.43 9.45 -2.01
N LEU A 166 -2.87 10.04 -0.90
CA LEU A 166 -2.26 11.21 -0.28
C LEU A 166 -1.86 10.85 1.15
N GLU A 167 -0.56 10.79 1.43
CA GLU A 167 -0.01 10.35 2.72
C GLU A 167 0.69 11.52 3.44
N LEU A 168 0.44 11.67 4.73
CA LEU A 168 1.13 12.65 5.57
C LEU A 168 2.60 12.27 5.78
N LYS A 169 3.52 13.15 5.38
CA LYS A 169 4.95 12.99 5.70
C LYS A 169 5.36 13.85 6.90
N LYS A 170 4.80 15.06 7.02
CA LYS A 170 5.07 16.00 8.12
C LYS A 170 3.90 16.96 8.31
N GLY A 171 3.62 17.35 9.56
CA GLY A 171 2.55 18.29 9.90
C GLY A 171 1.42 17.62 10.69
N LYS A 172 0.28 18.31 10.77
CA LYS A 172 -0.90 17.81 11.52
C LYS A 172 -1.81 16.99 10.61
N ALA A 173 -2.35 15.88 11.11
CA ALA A 173 -3.36 15.08 10.40
C ALA A 173 -4.59 15.91 9.97
N SER A 174 -5.02 16.88 10.78
CA SER A 174 -6.11 17.79 10.42
C SER A 174 -5.80 18.66 9.19
N ALA A 175 -4.55 19.06 8.98
CA ALA A 175 -4.16 19.80 7.78
C ALA A 175 -4.23 18.90 6.53
N LEU A 176 -3.82 17.63 6.65
CA LEU A 176 -3.98 16.64 5.58
C LEU A 176 -5.45 16.41 5.24
N GLU A 177 -6.32 16.33 6.25
CA GLU A 177 -7.76 16.16 6.06
C GLU A 177 -8.39 17.34 5.32
N THR A 178 -8.05 18.58 5.70
CA THR A 178 -8.49 19.78 4.97
C THR A 178 -8.07 19.73 3.50
N LEU A 179 -6.80 19.39 3.23
CA LEU A 179 -6.31 19.23 1.86
C LEU A 179 -7.07 18.13 1.10
N ALA A 180 -7.27 16.96 1.72
CA ALA A 180 -8.00 15.86 1.10
C ALA A 180 -9.45 16.24 0.75
N ARG A 181 -10.16 16.96 1.64
CA ARG A 181 -11.51 17.46 1.37
C ARG A 181 -11.52 18.43 0.19
N GLN A 182 -10.57 19.35 0.13
CA GLN A 182 -10.43 20.29 -0.99
C GLN A 182 -10.16 19.56 -2.32
N LEU A 183 -9.20 18.64 -2.33
CA LEU A 183 -8.87 17.84 -3.52
C LEU A 183 -10.05 16.98 -3.98
N THR A 184 -10.83 16.44 -3.05
CA THR A 184 -12.06 15.69 -3.34
C THR A 184 -13.07 16.58 -4.06
N GLN A 185 -13.35 17.77 -3.53
CA GLN A 185 -14.30 18.72 -4.12
C GLN A 185 -13.86 19.17 -5.51
N GLN A 186 -12.59 19.56 -5.67
CA GLN A 186 -12.07 20.09 -6.94
C GLN A 186 -11.90 19.02 -8.01
N SER A 187 -11.43 17.82 -7.65
CA SER A 187 -11.26 16.73 -8.60
C SER A 187 -12.59 16.08 -8.96
N GLY A 188 -13.59 16.11 -8.07
CA GLY A 188 -14.85 15.38 -8.17
C GLY A 188 -14.69 13.85 -8.07
N LEU A 189 -13.57 13.37 -7.53
CA LEU A 189 -13.32 11.95 -7.29
C LEU A 189 -13.88 11.53 -5.94
N SER A 190 -14.33 10.28 -5.84
CA SER A 190 -14.81 9.71 -4.58
C SER A 190 -13.68 9.00 -3.84
N TYR A 191 -13.73 9.04 -2.51
CA TYR A 191 -12.85 8.23 -1.69
C TYR A 191 -13.03 6.74 -2.00
N MET A 192 -11.92 6.01 -1.97
CA MET A 192 -11.89 4.58 -2.17
C MET A 192 -12.55 3.87 -0.98
N ARG A 193 -13.51 2.98 -1.27
CA ARG A 193 -14.25 2.22 -0.25
C ARG A 193 -13.62 0.87 0.11
N VAL A 194 -12.85 0.30 -0.82
CA VAL A 194 -12.27 -1.03 -0.71
C VAL A 194 -10.81 -0.96 -1.16
N SER A 195 -9.88 -1.38 -0.30
CA SER A 195 -8.44 -1.35 -0.63
C SER A 195 -8.03 -2.43 -1.63
N LYS A 196 -6.89 -2.24 -2.30
CA LYS A 196 -6.26 -3.24 -3.19
C LYS A 196 -6.25 -4.65 -2.61
N VAL A 197 -5.82 -4.78 -1.34
CA VAL A 197 -5.71 -6.05 -0.63
C VAL A 197 -7.08 -6.66 -0.38
N LYS A 198 -8.06 -5.86 0.08
CA LYS A 198 -9.42 -6.35 0.33
C LYS A 198 -10.09 -6.82 -0.97
N THR A 199 -9.87 -6.10 -2.08
CA THR A 199 -10.29 -6.53 -3.43
C THR A 199 -9.64 -7.86 -3.80
N ALA A 200 -8.32 -7.98 -3.66
CA ALA A 200 -7.59 -9.21 -3.98
C ALA A 200 -8.06 -10.42 -3.16
N CYS A 201 -8.24 -10.26 -1.84
CA CYS A 201 -8.78 -11.29 -0.97
C CYS A 201 -10.21 -11.70 -1.36
N GLY A 202 -11.07 -10.73 -1.74
CA GLY A 202 -12.41 -11.03 -2.24
C GLY A 202 -12.38 -11.83 -3.55
N LEU A 203 -11.52 -11.43 -4.48
CA LEU A 203 -11.30 -12.17 -5.74
C LEU A 203 -10.71 -13.56 -5.50
N LEU A 204 -9.83 -13.72 -4.50
CA LEU A 204 -9.25 -15.02 -4.17
C LEU A 204 -10.32 -15.99 -3.67
N LYS A 205 -11.27 -15.51 -2.85
CA LYS A 205 -12.43 -16.33 -2.44
C LYS A 205 -13.32 -16.68 -3.62
N LEU A 206 -13.57 -15.72 -4.51
CA LEU A 206 -14.45 -15.91 -5.67
C LEU A 206 -13.85 -16.80 -6.76
N TRP A 207 -12.53 -16.77 -6.95
CA TRP A 207 -11.85 -17.44 -8.07
C TRP A 207 -10.96 -18.61 -7.66
N GLY A 208 -10.59 -18.68 -6.39
CA GLY A 208 -9.72 -19.72 -5.84
C GLY A 208 -10.44 -21.02 -5.49
N GLU A 209 -11.78 -21.02 -5.48
CA GLU A 209 -12.56 -22.25 -5.43
C GLU A 209 -12.57 -22.92 -6.81
N LYS A 210 -11.62 -23.85 -7.01
CA LYS A 210 -11.72 -25.01 -7.90
C LYS A 210 -10.86 -26.14 -7.36
#